data_AF-A0A8J4SZW9-F1
#
_entry.id   AF-A0A8J4SZW9-F1
#
_cell.length_a   1.000
_cell.length_b   1.000
_cell.length_c   1.000
_cell.angle_alpha   90.00
_cell.angle_beta   90.00
_cell.angle_gamma   90.00
#
_symmetry.space_group_name_H-M   'P 1'
#
loop_
_entity.id
_entity.type
_entity.pdbx_description
1 polymer ?
#
loop_
_entity_poly.entity_id
_entity_poly.type
_entity_poly.pdbx_seq_one_letter_code
_entity_poly.pdbx_strand_id
1 'polypeptide(L)'
;MSLFLLLSRCTLSSSILEYFLEPRRARTLLLSYARHLPENPNTIRYLCEWYKRRLTEPEAVCDSSISESTIMSTDTNPADPVAMESSTPKALSTSKNSKRLLRYRIKLSRHVLPEPAPTASGPLSAAEEKQLLRANHPHVSTIISCLKHDFSLDALDISFLLLDHPSWAVYNEPWKLLRKSIETFGKQRPEVVEAISVRKRTWLQIHFQLKNLPLAAQKVKKLFSNSTSTVVPNGHDPFGPLLTVQSFHVHKTEMDESSAMETSA
;
A
#
# COMPACT_ATOMS: atom_id res chain seq x y z
N MET A 1 22.74 -5.04 19.58
CA MET A 1 21.79 -3.93 19.34
C MET A 1 20.60 -4.47 18.55
N SER A 2 19.39 -4.39 19.09
CA SER A 2 18.20 -4.96 18.45
C SER A 2 17.85 -4.21 17.16
N LEU A 3 17.64 -4.93 16.06
CA LEU A 3 17.23 -4.38 14.75
C LEU A 3 16.00 -3.46 14.86
N PHE A 4 15.17 -3.71 15.87
CA PHE A 4 14.02 -2.88 16.27
C PHE A 4 14.41 -1.42 16.56
N LEU A 5 15.55 -1.19 17.23
CA LEU A 5 16.05 0.16 17.52
C LEU A 5 16.67 0.82 16.29
N LEU A 6 17.16 0.04 15.33
CA LEU A 6 17.69 0.55 14.07
C LEU A 6 16.57 1.04 13.15
N LEU A 7 15.50 0.24 12.99
CA LEU A 7 14.36 0.55 12.13
C LEU A 7 13.53 1.73 12.64
N SER A 8 13.43 1.92 13.97
CA SER A 8 12.71 3.07 14.56
C SER A 8 13.45 4.40 14.48
N ARG A 9 14.77 4.41 14.15
CA ARG A 9 15.59 5.63 14.07
C ARG A 9 15.83 6.15 12.65
N CYS A 10 15.43 5.41 11.62
CA CYS A 10 15.62 5.81 10.23
C CYS A 10 14.46 6.70 9.72
N THR A 11 14.39 7.93 10.24
CA THR A 11 13.42 8.95 9.82
C THR A 11 13.99 10.05 8.91
N LEU A 12 15.29 10.05 8.56
CA LEU A 12 15.82 11.03 7.60
C LEU A 12 16.81 10.39 6.61
N SER A 13 16.47 10.54 5.33
CA SER A 13 17.32 10.67 4.13
C SER A 13 18.38 9.63 3.74
N SER A 14 18.72 8.60 4.52
CA SER A 14 19.56 7.49 4.02
C SER A 14 18.79 6.18 4.03
N SER A 15 18.74 5.49 2.89
CA SER A 15 18.03 4.22 2.79
C SER A 15 18.76 3.17 3.64
N ILE A 16 18.04 2.42 4.47
CA ILE A 16 18.65 1.33 5.26
C ILE A 16 19.40 0.32 4.36
N LEU A 17 19.01 0.25 3.10
CA LEU A 17 19.65 -0.56 2.07
C LEU A 17 21.07 -0.09 1.71
N GLU A 18 21.40 1.20 1.84
CA GLU A 18 22.78 1.69 1.76
C GLU A 18 23.58 1.26 2.99
N TYR A 19 22.95 1.29 4.17
CA TYR A 19 23.59 0.90 5.42
C TYR A 19 24.01 -0.58 5.44
N PHE A 20 23.25 -1.46 4.78
CA PHE A 20 23.55 -2.88 4.78
C PHE A 20 24.74 -3.27 3.90
N LEU A 21 25.19 -2.44 2.95
CA LEU A 21 26.21 -2.72 1.91
C LEU A 21 26.02 -4.03 1.09
N GLU A 22 25.08 -4.90 1.48
CA GLU A 22 24.73 -6.18 0.91
C GLU A 22 23.20 -6.21 0.64
N PRO A 23 22.73 -5.69 -0.51
CA PRO A 23 21.31 -5.58 -0.80
C PRO A 23 20.54 -6.90 -0.77
N ARG A 24 21.20 -8.03 -1.09
CA ARG A 24 20.58 -9.37 -1.06
C ARG A 24 20.31 -9.85 0.37
N ARG A 25 21.28 -9.69 1.27
CA ARG A 25 21.14 -10.05 2.68
C ARG A 25 20.10 -9.19 3.38
N ALA A 26 20.08 -7.89 3.08
CA ALA A 26 19.04 -6.97 3.56
C ALA A 26 17.64 -7.44 3.17
N ARG A 27 17.44 -7.89 1.92
CA ARG A 27 16.16 -8.47 1.48
C ARG A 27 15.78 -9.73 2.24
N THR A 28 16.71 -10.67 2.39
CA THR A 28 16.42 -11.92 3.13
C THR A 28 16.00 -11.63 4.56
N LEU A 29 16.69 -10.69 5.22
CA LEU A 29 16.35 -10.23 6.56
C LEU A 29 14.96 -9.57 6.61
N LEU A 30 14.67 -8.64 5.70
CA LEU A 30 13.36 -7.97 5.62
C LEU A 30 12.22 -8.98 5.35
N LEU A 31 12.45 -9.98 4.51
CA LEU A 31 11.47 -11.04 4.25
C LEU A 31 11.26 -11.94 5.48
N SER A 32 12.34 -12.28 6.20
CA SER A 32 12.24 -13.01 7.46
C SER A 32 11.43 -12.22 8.49
N TYR A 33 11.74 -10.93 8.65
CA TYR A 33 11.04 -10.05 9.56
C TYR A 33 9.56 -9.89 9.19
N ALA A 34 9.24 -9.75 7.90
CA ALA A 34 7.87 -9.70 7.41
C ALA A 34 7.06 -10.98 7.66
N ARG A 35 7.69 -12.13 7.96
CA ARG A 35 6.97 -13.33 8.41
C ARG A 35 6.58 -13.24 9.89
N HIS A 36 7.41 -12.58 10.70
CA HIS A 36 7.18 -12.43 12.14
C HIS A 36 6.26 -11.24 12.46
N LEU A 37 6.41 -10.14 11.72
CA LEU A 37 5.62 -8.91 11.85
C LEU A 37 5.16 -8.43 10.46
N PRO A 38 4.12 -9.07 9.87
CA PRO A 38 3.71 -8.87 8.47
C PRO A 38 3.17 -7.47 8.14
N GLU A 39 2.81 -6.71 9.15
CA GLU A 39 2.16 -5.40 9.08
C GLU A 39 3.09 -4.25 9.52
N ASN A 40 4.37 -4.52 9.70
CA ASN A 40 5.31 -3.46 10.08
C ASN A 40 5.54 -2.48 8.89
N PRO A 41 5.15 -1.18 9.01
CA PRO A 41 5.17 -0.24 7.89
C PRO A 41 6.59 0.04 7.37
N ASN A 42 7.59 0.06 8.26
CA ASN A 42 8.99 0.24 7.89
C ASN A 42 9.51 -0.94 7.05
N THR A 43 9.20 -2.17 7.46
CA THR A 43 9.59 -3.38 6.72
C THR A 43 8.98 -3.38 5.32
N ILE A 44 7.70 -3.02 5.21
CA ILE A 44 6.99 -2.91 3.93
C ILE A 44 7.62 -1.81 3.06
N ARG A 45 7.92 -0.63 3.63
CA ARG A 45 8.59 0.49 2.95
C ARG A 45 9.94 0.07 2.36
N TYR A 46 10.81 -0.56 3.14
CA TYR A 46 12.13 -0.97 2.66
C TYR A 46 12.06 -2.07 1.60
N LEU A 47 11.10 -2.98 1.70
CA LEU A 47 10.84 -3.95 0.63
C LEU A 47 10.42 -3.25 -0.67
N CYS A 48 9.61 -2.18 -0.61
CA CYS A 48 9.28 -1.37 -1.79
C CYS A 48 10.52 -0.75 -2.43
N GLU A 49 11.38 -0.10 -1.63
CA GLU A 49 12.61 0.52 -2.11
C GLU A 49 13.52 -0.51 -2.79
N TRP A 50 13.67 -1.69 -2.19
CA TRP A 50 14.46 -2.78 -2.75
C TRP A 50 13.95 -3.21 -4.13
N TYR A 51 12.65 -3.50 -4.25
CA TYR A 51 12.08 -3.93 -5.54
C TYR A 51 12.12 -2.80 -6.59
N LYS A 52 11.99 -1.53 -6.19
CA LYS A 52 12.10 -0.38 -7.10
C LYS A 52 13.50 -0.29 -7.71
N ARG A 53 14.57 -0.41 -6.90
CA ARG A 53 15.95 -0.41 -7.40
C ARG A 53 16.22 -1.51 -8.41
N ARG A 54 15.67 -2.70 -8.20
CA ARG A 54 15.82 -3.83 -9.13
C ARG A 54 15.06 -3.68 -10.45
N LEU A 55 14.10 -2.75 -10.54
CA LEU A 55 13.42 -2.43 -11.80
C LEU A 55 14.20 -1.42 -12.62
N THR A 56 14.97 -0.54 -11.97
CA THR A 56 15.79 0.49 -12.63
C THR A 56 17.20 -0.01 -12.94
N GLU A 57 17.74 -0.91 -12.12
CA GLU A 57 19.09 -1.47 -12.26
C GLU A 57 19.01 -3.01 -12.37
N PRO A 58 18.76 -3.56 -13.57
CA PRO A 58 18.72 -5.02 -13.76
C PRO A 58 20.06 -5.70 -13.46
N GLU A 59 21.19 -4.99 -13.63
CA GLU A 59 22.53 -5.58 -13.75
C GLU A 59 23.55 -5.23 -12.65
N ALA A 60 23.21 -4.45 -11.63
CA ALA A 60 24.14 -4.23 -10.53
C ALA A 60 24.13 -5.39 -9.51
N VAL A 61 24.55 -6.61 -9.92
CA VAL A 61 25.28 -7.59 -9.08
C VAL A 61 26.00 -8.60 -10.01
N CYS A 62 27.20 -8.25 -10.47
CA CYS A 62 28.36 -9.13 -10.28
C CYS A 62 29.08 -8.48 -9.08
N ASP A 63 29.08 -9.09 -7.90
CA ASP A 63 30.07 -10.12 -7.61
C ASP A 63 29.52 -11.37 -6.90
N SER A 64 30.29 -12.44 -7.15
CA SER A 64 30.14 -13.83 -6.74
C SER A 64 30.09 -14.07 -5.24
N SER A 65 29.60 -15.28 -4.90
CA SER A 65 29.49 -15.91 -3.58
C SER A 65 28.39 -15.31 -2.70
N ILE A 66 27.45 -16.05 -2.10
CA ILE A 66 27.54 -17.36 -1.46
C ILE A 66 26.22 -18.12 -1.70
N SER A 67 26.35 -19.39 -2.04
CA SER A 67 25.28 -20.36 -2.22
C SER A 67 24.52 -20.60 -0.91
N GLU A 68 23.20 -20.68 -1.05
CA GLU A 68 22.26 -21.14 -0.05
C GLU A 68 22.50 -22.64 0.22
N SER A 69 23.02 -23.00 1.39
CA SER A 69 22.83 -24.35 1.94
C SER A 69 22.84 -24.29 3.47
N THR A 70 21.89 -25.00 4.07
CA THR A 70 21.70 -25.12 5.52
C THR A 70 22.14 -26.53 5.91
N ILE A 71 22.85 -26.63 7.05
CA ILE A 71 23.12 -27.81 7.91
C ILE A 71 24.11 -28.90 7.41
N MET A 72 25.29 -29.00 8.04
CA MET A 72 25.70 -30.08 8.97
C MET A 72 27.23 -30.11 9.14
N SER A 73 27.67 -30.32 10.38
CA SER A 73 29.04 -30.62 10.82
C SER A 73 29.65 -31.81 10.05
N THR A 74 30.97 -31.81 9.77
CA THR A 74 32.07 -32.48 10.51
C THR A 74 33.34 -32.49 9.64
N ASP A 75 34.49 -32.57 10.31
CA ASP A 75 35.91 -32.60 9.93
C ASP A 75 36.44 -33.14 8.58
N THR A 76 37.63 -32.57 8.26
CA THR A 76 38.86 -33.12 7.64
C THR A 76 39.07 -33.26 6.12
N ASN A 77 40.09 -32.49 5.68
CA ASN A 77 41.12 -32.69 4.63
C ASN A 77 40.84 -32.44 3.13
N PRO A 78 41.88 -32.00 2.36
CA PRO A 78 41.74 -31.38 1.04
C PRO A 78 42.22 -32.25 -0.13
N ALA A 79 41.52 -32.21 -1.28
CA ALA A 79 42.10 -32.49 -2.62
C ALA A 79 41.11 -32.11 -3.75
N ASP A 80 41.49 -31.10 -4.54
CA ASP A 80 41.42 -30.92 -6.02
C ASP A 80 40.17 -31.24 -6.90
N PRO A 81 40.04 -30.57 -8.06
CA PRO A 81 38.79 -29.89 -8.46
C PRO A 81 37.93 -30.68 -9.44
N VAL A 82 36.62 -30.69 -9.20
CA VAL A 82 35.59 -31.18 -10.14
C VAL A 82 35.05 -30.02 -10.96
N ALA A 83 34.95 -30.25 -12.27
CA ALA A 83 34.37 -29.35 -13.26
C ALA A 83 33.02 -28.76 -12.82
N MET A 84 32.95 -27.42 -12.72
CA MET A 84 31.71 -26.70 -12.48
C MET A 84 30.88 -26.61 -13.77
N GLU A 85 29.79 -27.38 -13.82
CA GLU A 85 28.66 -27.03 -14.67
C GLU A 85 28.05 -25.72 -14.16
N SER A 86 28.16 -24.67 -14.98
CA SER A 86 27.65 -23.33 -14.68
C SER A 86 26.14 -23.26 -14.88
N SER A 87 25.37 -23.70 -13.88
CA SER A 87 23.94 -23.38 -13.81
C SER A 87 23.76 -21.89 -13.50
N THR A 88 23.62 -21.08 -14.55
CA THR A 88 23.30 -19.65 -14.44
C THR A 88 21.95 -19.44 -13.71
N PRO A 89 21.86 -18.54 -12.71
CA PRO A 89 20.59 -18.28 -12.04
C PRO A 89 19.63 -17.58 -13.00
N LYS A 90 18.45 -18.17 -13.23
CA LYS A 90 17.37 -17.58 -14.03
C LYS A 90 17.06 -16.17 -13.53
N ALA A 91 17.34 -15.16 -14.36
CA ALA A 91 16.92 -13.79 -14.12
C ALA A 91 15.40 -13.76 -13.84
N LEU A 92 15.02 -13.36 -12.62
CA LEU A 92 13.63 -13.18 -12.25
C LEU A 92 12.97 -12.19 -13.21
N SER A 93 12.00 -12.65 -13.99
CA SER A 93 11.15 -11.84 -14.87
C SER A 93 10.75 -10.52 -14.21
N THR A 94 11.03 -9.41 -14.89
CA THR A 94 10.71 -8.03 -14.46
C THR A 94 9.23 -7.87 -14.06
N SER A 95 8.33 -8.62 -14.71
CA SER A 95 6.89 -8.68 -14.41
C SER A 95 6.57 -9.25 -13.01
N LYS A 96 7.34 -10.24 -12.54
CA LYS A 96 7.16 -10.78 -11.18
C LYS A 96 7.58 -9.77 -10.11
N ASN A 97 8.64 -9.01 -10.36
CA ASN A 97 9.11 -7.97 -9.45
C ASN A 97 8.17 -6.76 -9.42
N SER A 98 7.58 -6.38 -10.56
CA SER A 98 6.61 -5.27 -10.60
C SER A 98 5.32 -5.59 -9.83
N LYS A 99 4.75 -6.80 -9.98
CA LYS A 99 3.59 -7.24 -9.18
C LYS A 99 3.91 -7.31 -7.69
N ARG A 100 5.11 -7.77 -7.30
CA ARG A 100 5.55 -7.79 -5.89
C ARG A 100 5.68 -6.38 -5.32
N LEU A 101 6.33 -5.48 -6.06
CA LEU A 101 6.43 -4.08 -5.69
C LEU A 101 5.04 -3.46 -5.46
N LEU A 102 4.11 -3.70 -6.39
CA LEU A 102 2.75 -3.18 -6.27
C LEU A 102 2.06 -3.68 -4.99
N ARG A 103 2.18 -4.96 -4.65
CA ARG A 103 1.62 -5.51 -3.41
C ARG A 103 2.19 -4.86 -2.15
N TYR A 104 3.50 -4.62 -2.09
CA TYR A 104 4.08 -3.92 -0.95
C TYR A 104 3.64 -2.46 -0.89
N ARG A 105 3.50 -1.78 -2.04
CA ARG A 105 2.96 -0.41 -2.08
C ARG A 105 1.51 -0.32 -1.63
N ILE A 106 0.69 -1.30 -1.99
CA ILE A 106 -0.69 -1.43 -1.51
C ILE A 106 -0.69 -1.57 0.01
N LYS A 107 0.09 -2.52 0.55
CA LYS A 107 0.22 -2.71 2.00
C LYS A 107 0.66 -1.42 2.70
N LEU A 108 1.72 -0.76 2.21
CA LEU A 108 2.22 0.47 2.80
C LEU A 108 1.13 1.54 2.83
N SER A 109 0.41 1.71 1.71
CA SER A 109 -0.65 2.71 1.59
C SER A 109 -1.75 2.49 2.63
N ARG A 110 -2.13 1.24 2.90
CA ARG A 110 -3.13 0.93 3.95
C ARG A 110 -2.69 1.28 5.36
N HIS A 111 -1.39 1.19 5.64
CA HIS A 111 -0.87 1.39 7.01
C HIS A 111 -0.63 2.86 7.34
N VAL A 112 -0.30 3.67 6.33
CA VAL A 112 0.05 5.06 6.55
C VAL A 112 -1.13 5.99 6.33
N LEU A 113 -2.05 5.65 5.42
CA LEU A 113 -3.25 6.43 5.20
C LEU A 113 -4.22 6.33 6.39
N PRO A 114 -4.96 7.40 6.72
CA PRO A 114 -4.99 8.70 6.05
C PRO A 114 -3.79 9.62 6.40
N GLU A 115 -3.03 10.05 5.38
CA GLU A 115 -1.97 11.07 5.51
C GLU A 115 -2.43 12.41 4.90
N PRO A 116 -1.92 13.56 5.36
CA PRO A 116 -2.24 14.86 4.76
C PRO A 116 -1.72 14.98 3.33
N ALA A 117 -2.44 15.77 2.52
CA ALA A 117 -2.08 16.08 1.15
C ALA A 117 -0.91 17.08 1.11
N PRO A 118 -0.05 17.04 0.08
CA PRO A 118 1.03 18.00 -0.07
C PRO A 118 0.47 19.40 -0.28
N THR A 119 0.97 20.38 0.47
CA THR A 119 0.53 21.78 0.37
C THR A 119 0.96 22.40 -0.97
N ALA A 120 0.03 23.05 -1.65
CA ALA A 120 0.33 23.85 -2.83
C ALA A 120 0.56 25.31 -2.44
N SER A 121 1.54 25.97 -3.06
CA SER A 121 1.83 27.39 -2.82
C SER A 121 0.85 28.35 -3.51
N GLY A 122 -0.14 27.84 -4.24
CA GLY A 122 -1.14 28.63 -4.97
C GLY A 122 -2.11 27.77 -5.80
N PRO A 123 -3.01 28.41 -6.57
CA PRO A 123 -3.88 27.71 -7.51
C PRO A 123 -3.06 26.94 -8.55
N LEU A 124 -3.42 25.69 -8.80
CA LEU A 124 -2.73 24.82 -9.74
C LEU A 124 -3.59 24.56 -10.98
N SER A 125 -2.96 24.50 -12.14
CA SER A 125 -3.56 23.85 -13.30
C SER A 125 -3.74 22.34 -13.06
N ALA A 126 -4.59 21.70 -13.86
CA ALA A 126 -4.82 20.26 -13.75
C ALA A 126 -3.57 19.40 -14.01
N ALA A 127 -2.61 19.92 -14.78
CA ALA A 127 -1.34 19.23 -15.05
C ALA A 127 -0.38 19.35 -13.86
N GLU A 128 -0.25 20.56 -13.31
CA GLU A 128 0.58 20.83 -12.12
C GLU A 128 0.06 20.09 -10.89
N GLU A 129 -1.26 20.04 -10.68
CA GLU A 129 -1.87 19.24 -9.62
C GLU A 129 -1.45 17.77 -9.73
N LYS A 130 -1.59 17.17 -10.92
CA LYS A 130 -1.19 15.78 -11.14
C LYS A 130 0.28 15.55 -10.88
N GLN A 131 1.14 16.48 -11.33
CA GLN A 131 2.58 16.38 -11.12
C GLN A 131 2.91 16.48 -9.62
N LEU A 132 2.38 17.48 -8.93
CA LEU A 132 2.58 17.70 -7.50
C LEU A 132 2.15 16.46 -6.70
N LEU A 133 0.94 15.98 -6.91
CA LEU A 133 0.38 14.87 -6.13
C LEU A 133 1.13 13.56 -6.38
N ARG A 134 1.52 13.28 -7.63
CA ARG A 134 2.25 12.04 -7.97
C ARG A 134 3.71 12.08 -7.58
N ALA A 135 4.33 13.26 -7.54
CA ALA A 135 5.72 13.43 -7.12
C ALA A 135 5.85 13.32 -5.60
N ASN A 136 4.94 13.95 -4.85
CA ASN A 136 5.03 14.00 -3.38
C ASN A 136 4.40 12.80 -2.69
N HIS A 137 3.41 12.13 -3.30
CA HIS A 137 2.71 11.04 -2.65
C HIS A 137 2.68 9.75 -3.48
N PRO A 138 3.29 8.65 -2.99
CA PRO A 138 3.30 7.38 -3.72
C PRO A 138 1.92 6.71 -3.82
N HIS A 139 0.91 7.12 -3.03
CA HIS A 139 -0.42 6.49 -3.03
C HIS A 139 -1.17 6.75 -4.33
N VAL A 140 -1.10 7.97 -4.88
CA VAL A 140 -1.76 8.32 -6.16
C VAL A 140 -1.26 7.43 -7.29
N SER A 141 0.07 7.24 -7.39
CA SER A 141 0.64 6.35 -8.40
C SER A 141 0.40 4.86 -8.08
N THR A 142 0.20 4.50 -6.82
CA THR A 142 -0.22 3.14 -6.42
C THR A 142 -1.63 2.84 -6.91
N ILE A 143 -2.61 3.72 -6.64
CA ILE A 143 -4.00 3.58 -7.13
C ILE A 143 -4.01 3.41 -8.65
N ILE A 144 -3.29 4.27 -9.38
CA ILE A 144 -3.20 4.20 -10.84
C ILE A 144 -2.63 2.84 -11.30
N SER A 145 -1.62 2.33 -10.61
CA SER A 145 -1.01 1.03 -10.93
C SER A 145 -1.97 -0.13 -10.62
N CYS A 146 -2.71 -0.05 -9.51
CA CYS A 146 -3.74 -1.03 -9.18
C CYS A 146 -4.82 -1.12 -10.27
N LEU A 147 -5.30 0.04 -10.75
CA LEU A 147 -6.27 0.13 -11.84
C LEU A 147 -5.76 -0.40 -13.19
N LYS A 148 -4.44 -0.47 -13.38
CA LYS A 148 -3.81 -1.00 -14.61
C LYS A 148 -3.53 -2.50 -14.55
N HIS A 149 -3.49 -3.09 -13.36
CA HIS A 149 -3.02 -4.46 -13.13
C HIS A 149 -4.06 -5.33 -12.42
N ASP A 150 -5.34 -5.00 -12.59
CA ASP A 150 -6.49 -5.76 -12.07
C ASP A 150 -6.57 -5.89 -10.55
N PHE A 151 -6.00 -4.93 -9.81
CA PHE A 151 -6.17 -4.80 -8.36
C PHE A 151 -7.27 -3.77 -8.03
N SER A 152 -8.46 -3.96 -8.59
CA SER A 152 -9.55 -2.97 -8.54
C SER A 152 -10.08 -2.70 -7.13
N LEU A 153 -10.20 -3.75 -6.29
CA LEU A 153 -10.59 -3.60 -4.89
C LEU A 153 -9.55 -2.81 -4.09
N ASP A 154 -8.25 -3.10 -4.28
CA ASP A 154 -7.18 -2.35 -3.62
C ASP A 154 -7.14 -0.88 -4.09
N ALA A 155 -7.41 -0.62 -5.38
CA ALA A 155 -7.54 0.74 -5.89
C ALA A 155 -8.70 1.50 -5.21
N LEU A 156 -9.84 0.83 -5.04
CA LEU A 156 -11.02 1.37 -4.37
C LEU A 156 -10.72 1.72 -2.90
N ASP A 157 -10.18 0.77 -2.15
CA ASP A 157 -9.80 0.90 -0.74
C ASP A 157 -8.86 2.10 -0.52
N ILE A 158 -7.74 2.12 -1.24
CA ILE A 158 -6.75 3.19 -1.10
C ILE A 158 -7.34 4.54 -1.54
N SER A 159 -8.23 4.58 -2.53
CA SER A 159 -8.88 5.83 -2.96
C SER A 159 -9.80 6.41 -1.88
N PHE A 160 -10.53 5.56 -1.15
CA PHE A 160 -11.35 5.99 -0.02
C PHE A 160 -10.47 6.46 1.15
N LEU A 161 -9.48 5.65 1.56
CA LEU A 161 -8.56 5.99 2.64
C LEU A 161 -7.80 7.31 2.39
N LEU A 162 -7.40 7.55 1.14
CA LEU A 162 -6.77 8.81 0.75
C LEU A 162 -7.69 10.01 0.99
N LEU A 163 -8.96 9.87 0.60
CA LEU A 163 -9.97 10.92 0.75
C LEU A 163 -10.57 11.02 2.14
N ASP A 164 -10.23 10.13 3.08
CA ASP A 164 -10.66 10.28 4.47
C ASP A 164 -9.96 11.45 5.17
N HIS A 165 -8.76 11.84 4.70
CA HIS A 165 -8.13 13.08 5.15
C HIS A 165 -8.66 14.29 4.36
N PRO A 166 -9.26 15.30 5.01
CA PRO A 166 -9.97 16.39 4.34
C PRO A 166 -9.08 17.28 3.46
N SER A 167 -7.77 17.32 3.70
CA SER A 167 -6.84 18.06 2.84
C SER A 167 -6.81 17.55 1.39
N TRP A 168 -7.20 16.30 1.11
CA TRP A 168 -7.24 15.78 -0.27
C TRP A 168 -8.47 16.25 -1.04
N ALA A 169 -9.51 16.67 -0.33
CA ALA A 169 -10.80 17.04 -0.90
C ALA A 169 -10.73 18.24 -1.86
N VAL A 170 -9.70 19.09 -1.71
CA VAL A 170 -9.50 20.31 -2.50
C VAL A 170 -8.93 20.05 -3.90
N TYR A 171 -8.37 18.86 -4.14
CA TYR A 171 -7.76 18.49 -5.43
C TYR A 171 -8.72 17.69 -6.32
N ASN A 172 -8.63 17.82 -7.64
CA ASN A 172 -9.49 17.07 -8.55
C ASN A 172 -9.08 15.59 -8.74
N GLU A 173 -7.78 15.30 -8.80
CA GLU A 173 -7.25 13.98 -9.12
C GLU A 173 -7.72 12.88 -8.17
N PRO A 174 -7.71 13.04 -6.82
CA PRO A 174 -8.20 12.01 -5.90
C PRO A 174 -9.66 11.61 -6.18
N TRP A 175 -10.54 12.57 -6.44
CA TRP A 175 -11.94 12.31 -6.79
C TRP A 175 -12.11 11.60 -8.14
N LYS A 176 -11.25 11.92 -9.13
CA LYS A 176 -11.25 11.23 -10.43
C LYS A 176 -10.83 9.77 -10.26
N LEU A 177 -9.81 9.51 -9.43
CA LEU A 177 -9.34 8.17 -9.13
C LEU A 177 -10.39 7.36 -8.34
N LEU A 178 -11.04 7.96 -7.34
CA LEU A 178 -12.13 7.31 -6.63
C LEU A 178 -13.26 6.91 -7.59
N ARG A 179 -13.73 7.84 -8.44
CA ARG A 179 -14.79 7.53 -9.40
C ARG A 179 -14.38 6.39 -10.34
N LYS A 180 -13.17 6.44 -10.88
CA LYS A 180 -12.66 5.39 -11.77
C LYS A 180 -12.58 4.03 -11.06
N SER A 181 -12.16 4.01 -9.80
CA SER A 181 -12.11 2.80 -8.98
C SER A 181 -13.50 2.23 -8.74
N ILE A 182 -14.48 3.07 -8.38
CA ILE A 182 -15.89 2.68 -8.23
C ILE A 182 -16.45 2.13 -9.55
N GLU A 183 -16.16 2.76 -10.69
CA GLU A 183 -16.63 2.31 -12.00
C GLU A 183 -16.01 0.99 -12.43
N THR A 184 -14.72 0.80 -12.14
CA THR A 184 -13.98 -0.43 -12.49
C THR A 184 -14.36 -1.60 -11.59
N PHE A 185 -14.60 -1.37 -10.30
CA PHE A 185 -15.01 -2.41 -9.36
C PHE A 185 -16.51 -2.73 -9.43
N GLY A 186 -17.34 -1.70 -9.63
CA GLY A 186 -18.79 -1.80 -9.79
C GLY A 186 -19.57 -1.03 -8.72
N LYS A 187 -20.40 -0.07 -9.15
CA LYS A 187 -21.15 0.86 -8.27
C LYS A 187 -22.10 0.18 -7.28
N GLN A 188 -22.68 -0.97 -7.67
CA GLN A 188 -23.68 -1.70 -6.89
C GLN A 188 -23.07 -2.82 -6.03
N ARG A 189 -21.74 -2.94 -6.01
CA ARG A 189 -21.06 -3.93 -5.19
C ARG A 189 -21.20 -3.56 -3.70
N PRO A 190 -21.40 -4.54 -2.81
CA PRO A 190 -21.62 -4.29 -1.39
C PRO A 190 -20.48 -3.47 -0.77
N GLU A 191 -19.23 -3.72 -1.15
CA GLU A 191 -18.06 -3.00 -0.64
C GLU A 191 -18.11 -1.50 -0.98
N VAL A 192 -18.62 -1.14 -2.17
CA VAL A 192 -18.78 0.27 -2.56
C VAL A 192 -19.89 0.92 -1.73
N VAL A 193 -21.02 0.23 -1.58
CA VAL A 193 -22.17 0.74 -0.81
C VAL A 193 -21.79 0.95 0.65
N GLU A 194 -21.09 -0.01 1.23
CA GLU A 194 -20.62 0.01 2.61
C GLU A 194 -19.63 1.15 2.86
N ALA A 195 -18.59 1.30 2.03
CA ALA A 195 -17.65 2.41 2.19
C ALA A 195 -18.33 3.78 2.06
N ILE A 196 -19.28 3.90 1.12
CA ILE A 196 -20.07 5.12 0.97
C ILE A 196 -20.91 5.34 2.24
N SER A 197 -21.59 4.32 2.78
CA SER A 197 -22.44 4.48 3.96
C SER A 197 -21.64 4.90 5.20
N VAL A 198 -20.49 4.28 5.45
CA VAL A 198 -19.59 4.63 6.56
C VAL A 198 -19.15 6.09 6.47
N ARG A 199 -18.81 6.57 5.27
CA ARG A 199 -18.27 7.91 5.03
C ARG A 199 -19.34 8.98 4.82
N LYS A 200 -20.60 8.59 4.60
CA LYS A 200 -21.67 9.49 4.15
C LYS A 200 -21.86 10.70 5.03
N ARG A 201 -21.99 10.49 6.35
CA ARG A 201 -22.22 11.58 7.31
C ARG A 201 -21.05 12.57 7.30
N THR A 202 -19.84 12.07 7.52
CA THR A 202 -18.62 12.89 7.64
C THR A 202 -18.30 13.63 6.33
N TRP A 203 -18.40 12.96 5.18
CA TRP A 203 -18.11 13.60 3.90
C TRP A 203 -19.18 14.63 3.52
N LEU A 204 -20.46 14.42 3.85
CA LEU A 204 -21.51 15.42 3.65
C LEU A 204 -21.35 16.67 4.52
N GLN A 205 -20.80 16.52 5.73
CA GLN A 205 -20.61 17.62 6.67
C GLN A 205 -19.29 18.38 6.46
N ILE A 206 -18.25 17.70 5.98
CA ILE A 206 -16.89 18.27 5.87
C ILE A 206 -16.52 18.48 4.41
N HIS A 207 -16.40 17.38 3.66
CA HIS A 207 -15.85 17.39 2.30
C HIS A 207 -16.74 18.17 1.35
N PHE A 208 -18.03 17.88 1.35
CA PHE A 208 -18.99 18.43 0.40
C PHE A 208 -19.55 19.81 0.79
N GLN A 209 -19.07 20.39 1.89
CA GLN A 209 -19.36 21.76 2.33
C GLN A 209 -18.23 22.75 1.96
N LEU A 210 -17.14 22.29 1.36
CA LEU A 210 -16.06 23.17 0.92
C LEU A 210 -16.59 24.21 -0.09
N LYS A 211 -16.30 25.49 0.17
CA LYS A 211 -16.76 26.63 -0.67
C LYS A 211 -16.40 26.43 -2.15
N ASN A 212 -15.19 25.95 -2.41
CA ASN A 212 -14.66 25.71 -3.75
C ASN A 212 -14.55 24.20 -4.04
N LEU A 213 -15.65 23.47 -3.89
CA LEU A 213 -15.68 22.03 -4.09
C LEU A 213 -15.34 21.66 -5.56
N PRO A 214 -14.29 20.85 -5.82
CA PRO A 214 -13.90 20.51 -7.18
C PRO A 214 -15.02 19.84 -7.99
N LEU A 215 -15.08 20.09 -9.30
CA LEU A 215 -16.09 19.50 -10.20
C LEU A 215 -16.12 17.97 -10.12
N ALA A 216 -14.96 17.33 -9.93
CA ALA A 216 -14.88 15.89 -9.75
C ALA A 216 -15.57 15.43 -8.44
N ALA A 217 -15.42 16.19 -7.36
CA ALA A 217 -16.07 15.92 -6.08
C ALA A 217 -17.59 16.11 -6.17
N GLN A 218 -18.07 17.14 -6.85
CA GLN A 218 -19.51 17.38 -7.06
C GLN A 218 -20.22 16.20 -7.74
N LYS A 219 -19.57 15.58 -8.73
CA LYS A 219 -20.08 14.39 -9.41
C LYS A 219 -20.12 13.17 -8.48
N VAL A 220 -19.14 13.03 -7.58
CA VAL A 220 -19.12 11.95 -6.57
C VAL A 220 -20.19 12.18 -5.49
N LYS A 221 -20.43 13.43 -5.08
CA LYS A 221 -21.50 13.81 -4.12
C LYS A 221 -22.86 13.23 -4.51
N LYS A 222 -23.19 13.21 -5.81
CA LYS A 222 -24.43 12.60 -6.31
C LYS A 222 -24.56 11.11 -5.96
N LEU A 223 -23.46 10.37 -5.91
CA LEU A 223 -23.46 8.95 -5.49
C LEU A 223 -23.85 8.82 -4.01
N PHE A 224 -23.37 9.72 -3.17
CA PHE A 224 -23.71 9.75 -1.73
C PHE A 224 -25.16 10.16 -1.48
N SER A 225 -25.73 11.04 -2.31
CA SER A 225 -27.13 11.46 -2.21
C SER A 225 -28.12 10.38 -2.66
N ASN A 226 -27.79 9.63 -3.71
CA ASN A 226 -28.66 8.59 -4.26
C ASN A 226 -28.57 7.25 -3.51
N SER A 227 -27.59 7.09 -2.63
CA SER A 227 -27.43 5.91 -1.79
C SER A 227 -28.39 6.00 -0.60
N THR A 228 -29.65 5.58 -0.78
CA THR A 228 -30.56 5.24 0.32
C THR A 228 -30.03 3.99 0.99
N SER A 229 -29.24 4.13 2.05
CA SER A 229 -28.86 2.98 2.87
C SER A 229 -29.89 2.83 3.99
N THR A 230 -30.71 1.79 3.86
CA THR A 230 -31.48 1.17 4.96
C THR A 230 -30.59 0.11 5.59
N VAL A 231 -29.45 0.51 6.12
CA VAL A 231 -28.63 -0.33 6.99
C VAL A 231 -28.43 0.48 8.26
N VAL A 232 -29.12 0.06 9.32
CA VAL A 232 -28.91 0.58 10.67
C VAL A 232 -27.47 0.20 11.04
N PRO A 233 -26.57 1.17 11.28
CA PRO A 233 -25.23 0.85 11.73
C PRO A 233 -25.35 0.34 13.16
N ASN A 234 -25.07 -0.95 13.38
CA ASN A 234 -24.72 -1.44 14.71
C ASN A 234 -23.40 -0.78 15.09
N GLY A 235 -23.43 0.14 16.06
CA GLY A 235 -22.28 0.91 16.51
C GLY A 235 -22.36 2.38 16.09
N HIS A 236 -22.90 3.19 16.98
CA HIS A 236 -22.86 4.64 16.89
C HIS A 236 -21.43 5.11 17.20
N ASP A 237 -20.56 5.23 16.18
CA ASP A 237 -19.37 6.06 16.30
C ASP A 237 -19.76 7.50 15.94
N PRO A 238 -19.83 8.43 16.92
CA PRO A 238 -20.22 9.81 16.67
C PRO A 238 -19.16 10.60 15.89
N PHE A 239 -17.94 10.09 15.72
CA PHE A 239 -16.84 10.81 15.07
C PHE A 239 -16.61 10.41 13.61
N GLY A 240 -17.15 9.28 13.17
CA GLY A 240 -16.91 8.74 11.83
C GLY A 240 -15.40 8.52 11.56
N PRO A 241 -15.00 8.24 10.32
CA PRO A 241 -13.65 7.74 10.00
C PRO A 241 -12.51 8.76 10.18
N LEU A 242 -12.76 9.93 10.77
CA LEU A 242 -11.70 10.85 11.18
C LEU A 242 -10.82 10.29 12.31
N LEU A 243 -11.36 9.39 13.14
CA LEU A 243 -10.62 8.73 14.22
C LEU A 243 -10.54 7.20 14.06
N THR A 244 -11.46 6.59 13.31
CA THR A 244 -11.46 5.15 13.00
C THR A 244 -11.18 4.91 11.52
N VAL A 245 -9.93 4.60 11.19
CA VAL A 245 -9.53 4.20 9.83
C VAL A 245 -10.14 2.82 9.53
N GLN A 246 -11.31 2.79 8.91
CA GLN A 246 -11.95 1.55 8.48
C GLN A 246 -11.47 1.19 7.06
N SER A 247 -10.48 0.30 7.00
CA SER A 247 -10.11 -0.41 5.77
C SER A 247 -11.04 -1.60 5.57
N PHE A 248 -11.39 -1.90 4.32
CA PHE A 248 -12.24 -3.05 3.98
C PHE A 248 -11.72 -4.41 4.46
N HIS A 249 -10.42 -4.52 4.79
CA HIS A 249 -9.83 -5.77 5.28
C HIS A 249 -10.02 -6.00 6.78
N VAL A 250 -10.34 -4.98 7.57
CA VAL A 250 -10.58 -5.14 9.02
C VAL A 250 -11.81 -6.04 9.26
N HIS A 251 -12.85 -5.92 8.42
CA HIS A 251 -14.06 -6.74 8.56
C HIS A 251 -13.90 -8.21 8.13
N LYS A 252 -12.88 -8.55 7.32
CA LYS A 252 -12.63 -9.96 7.00
C LYS A 252 -12.02 -10.73 8.17
N THR A 253 -11.16 -10.08 8.95
CA THR A 253 -10.50 -10.74 10.08
C THR A 253 -11.48 -10.98 11.23
N GLU A 254 -12.42 -10.07 11.48
CA GLU A 254 -13.42 -10.23 12.55
C GLU A 254 -14.50 -11.27 12.23
N MET A 255 -14.90 -11.42 10.96
CA MET A 255 -15.87 -12.47 10.59
C MET A 255 -15.27 -13.88 10.60
N ASP A 256 -13.98 -14.04 10.29
CA ASP A 256 -13.32 -15.34 10.38
C ASP A 256 -13.10 -15.78 11.84
N GLU A 257 -12.80 -14.85 12.76
CA GLU A 257 -12.67 -15.16 14.20
C GLU A 257 -14.03 -15.42 14.88
N SER A 258 -15.10 -14.71 14.46
CA SER A 258 -16.44 -14.95 15.00
C SER A 258 -17.05 -16.29 14.53
N SER A 259 -16.62 -16.84 13.39
CA SER A 259 -17.14 -18.12 12.88
C SER A 259 -16.42 -19.34 13.48
N ALA A 260 -15.23 -19.16 14.04
CA ALA A 260 -14.41 -20.25 14.58
C ALA A 260 -14.79 -20.67 16.01
N MET A 261 -15.68 -19.93 16.70
CA MET A 261 -15.97 -20.13 18.13
C MET A 261 -17.36 -20.69 18.45
N GLU A 262 -18.17 -21.02 17.44
CA GLU A 262 -19.48 -21.68 17.62
C GLU A 262 -19.54 -23.03 16.89
N THR A 263 -18.72 -24.00 17.29
CA THR A 263 -19.02 -25.44 17.12
C THR A 263 -18.17 -26.27 18.10
N SER A 264 -18.57 -26.26 19.36
CA SER A 264 -18.23 -27.32 20.34
C SER A 264 -19.23 -27.23 21.49
N ALA A 265 -20.34 -27.95 21.34
CA ALA A 265 -21.23 -28.37 22.41
C ALA A 265 -21.44 -29.89 22.27
#